data_AF-A0A7C1C0X6-F1
#
_entry.id   AF-A0A7C1C0X6-F1
#
_cell.length_a   1.000
_cell.length_b   1.000
_cell.length_c   1.000
_cell.angle_alpha   90.00
_cell.angle_beta   90.00
_cell.angle_gamma   90.00
#
_symmetry.space_group_name_H-M   'P 1'
#
loop_
_entity.id
_entity.type
_entity.pdbx_description
1 polymer ?
#
loop_
_entity_poly.entity_id
_entity_poly.type
_entity_poly.pdbx_seq_one_letter_code
_entity_poly.pdbx_strand_id
1 'polypeptide(L)'
;MKGDLNSPSRFRNRLYDYIAEVKEDILNHYNVEFSFEEIGDLLISVCRSNDFGVMRYQNDKMFLDEEKFWRWVDKKLIPNTITVSLGDEDVVRLLIFCIEITYQMFGGGTKATITQKGFRQRRRTFESILVDQFVGKLGEIFVKKFLEKNYSARVELD
;
A
#
# COMPACT_ATOMS: atom_id res chain seq x y z
N MET A 1 6.37 24.69 0.84
CA MET A 1 5.83 23.56 0.05
C MET A 1 6.69 23.23 -1.16
N LYS A 2 6.89 24.11 -2.16
CA LYS A 2 7.59 23.72 -3.42
C LYS A 2 8.95 23.01 -3.24
N GLY A 3 9.81 23.49 -2.32
CA GLY A 3 11.09 22.83 -2.01
C GLY A 3 10.94 21.56 -1.16
N ASP A 4 9.91 21.51 -0.32
CA ASP A 4 9.63 20.37 0.59
C ASP A 4 9.05 19.19 -0.19
N LEU A 5 8.30 19.45 -1.27
CA LEU A 5 7.79 18.41 -2.16
C LEU A 5 8.91 17.56 -2.76
N ASN A 6 10.16 18.02 -2.83
CA ASN A 6 11.27 17.21 -3.34
C ASN A 6 11.92 16.31 -2.26
N SER A 7 11.53 16.46 -1.00
CA SER A 7 12.09 15.72 0.14
C SER A 7 10.98 15.18 1.05
N PRO A 8 10.61 13.89 0.92
CA PRO A 8 9.53 13.29 1.70
C PRO A 8 9.66 13.46 3.21
N SER A 9 10.88 13.33 3.74
CA SER A 9 11.15 13.52 5.17
C SER A 9 10.92 14.96 5.63
N ARG A 10 11.41 15.95 4.87
CA ARG A 10 11.18 17.37 5.19
C ARG A 10 9.70 17.73 5.08
N PHE A 11 9.01 17.20 4.09
CA PHE A 11 7.57 17.39 3.92
C PHE A 11 6.78 16.87 5.12
N ARG A 12 7.05 15.62 5.52
CA ARG A 12 6.40 14.98 6.68
C ARG A 12 6.67 15.73 7.98
N ASN A 13 7.91 16.12 8.24
CA ASN A 13 8.25 16.89 9.43
C ASN A 13 7.54 18.26 9.47
N ARG A 14 7.39 18.90 8.31
CA ARG A 14 6.75 20.21 8.21
C ARG A 14 5.23 20.14 8.41
N LEU A 15 4.59 19.06 7.94
CA LEU A 15 3.15 18.86 8.02
C LEU A 15 2.77 17.80 9.06
N TYR A 16 3.61 17.60 10.08
CA TYR A 16 3.42 16.51 11.04
C TYR A 16 2.03 16.55 11.69
N ASP A 17 1.65 17.69 12.25
CA ASP A 17 0.37 17.86 12.93
C ASP A 17 -0.81 17.66 11.96
N TYR A 18 -0.70 18.21 10.76
CA TYR A 18 -1.73 18.06 9.72
C TYR A 18 -1.88 16.61 9.24
N ILE A 19 -0.77 15.88 9.09
CA ILE A 19 -0.81 14.44 8.72
C ILE A 19 -1.46 13.63 9.84
N ALA A 20 -1.18 13.96 11.10
CA ALA A 20 -1.80 13.30 12.25
C ALA A 20 -3.32 13.57 12.29
N GLU A 21 -3.74 14.82 12.07
CA GLU A 21 -5.15 15.21 11.99
C GLU A 21 -5.88 14.49 10.85
N VAL A 22 -5.34 14.53 9.63
CA VAL A 22 -5.93 13.83 8.47
C VAL A 22 -6.05 12.32 8.73
N LYS A 23 -5.06 11.71 9.38
CA LYS A 23 -5.11 10.29 9.75
C LYS A 23 -6.28 10.00 10.69
N GLU A 24 -6.43 10.80 11.75
CA GLU A 24 -7.53 10.64 12.71
C GLU A 24 -8.90 10.86 12.04
N ASP A 25 -9.01 11.89 11.20
CA ASP A 25 -10.24 12.19 10.47
C ASP A 25 -10.63 11.07 9.51
N ILE A 26 -9.68 10.50 8.77
CA ILE A 26 -9.96 9.38 7.86
C ILE A 26 -10.43 8.15 8.65
N LEU A 27 -9.77 7.84 9.78
CA LEU A 27 -10.16 6.73 10.63
C LEU A 27 -11.59 6.93 11.17
N ASN A 28 -11.89 8.12 11.69
CA ASN A 28 -13.17 8.41 12.31
C ASN A 28 -14.34 8.43 11.30
N HIS A 29 -14.12 8.96 10.10
CA HIS A 29 -15.20 9.12 9.11
C HIS A 29 -15.40 7.90 8.21
N TYR A 30 -14.34 7.18 7.85
CA TYR A 30 -14.42 6.08 6.89
C TYR A 30 -14.09 4.71 7.51
N ASN A 31 -13.65 4.67 8.77
CA ASN A 31 -13.19 3.44 9.44
C ASN A 31 -12.09 2.71 8.64
N VAL A 32 -11.21 3.49 8.00
CA VAL A 32 -10.03 3.01 7.27
C VAL A 32 -8.79 3.46 8.03
N GLU A 33 -7.97 2.52 8.43
CA GLU A 33 -6.72 2.80 9.15
C GLU A 33 -5.57 2.95 8.15
N PHE A 34 -4.90 4.10 8.20
CA PHE A 34 -3.63 4.34 7.53
C PHE A 34 -2.56 4.64 8.57
N SER A 35 -1.33 4.20 8.30
CA SER A 35 -0.15 4.67 9.04
C SER A 35 0.14 6.15 8.74
N PHE A 36 0.91 6.78 9.64
CA PHE A 36 1.35 8.16 9.45
C PHE A 36 2.19 8.30 8.16
N GLU A 37 3.04 7.31 7.91
CA GLU A 37 3.88 7.18 6.73
C GLU A 37 3.05 7.10 5.44
N GLU A 38 2.00 6.29 5.42
CA GLU A 38 1.10 6.16 4.27
C GLU A 38 0.36 7.47 3.97
N ILE A 39 -0.23 8.13 4.99
CA ILE A 39 -0.88 9.43 4.77
C ILE A 39 0.14 10.46 4.29
N GLY A 40 1.34 10.50 4.88
CA GLY A 40 2.40 11.40 4.45
C GLY A 40 2.82 11.18 2.99
N ASP A 41 2.96 9.92 2.58
CA ASP A 41 3.36 9.55 1.22
C ASP A 41 2.21 9.76 0.20
N LEU A 42 0.95 9.53 0.59
CA LEU A 42 -0.23 9.87 -0.21
C LEU A 42 -0.38 11.38 -0.39
N LEU A 43 -0.22 12.14 0.70
CA LEU A 43 -0.35 13.61 0.69
C LEU A 43 0.72 14.26 -0.18
N ILE A 44 1.99 13.82 -0.09
CA ILE A 44 3.04 14.35 -0.97
C ILE A 44 2.81 13.94 -2.43
N SER A 45 2.29 12.73 -2.68
CA SER A 45 1.99 12.23 -4.02
C SER A 45 0.88 13.06 -4.70
N VAL A 46 -0.23 13.31 -4.00
CA VAL A 46 -1.35 14.12 -4.53
C VAL A 46 -0.90 15.57 -4.76
N CYS A 47 -0.05 16.12 -3.88
CA CYS A 47 0.52 17.46 -4.06
C CYS A 47 1.45 17.56 -5.29
N ARG A 48 2.32 16.56 -5.50
CA ARG A 48 3.28 16.53 -6.62
C ARG A 48 2.59 16.37 -7.97
N SER A 49 1.63 15.46 -8.03
CA SER A 49 0.82 15.25 -9.23
C SER A 49 -0.20 16.36 -9.46
N ASN A 50 -0.46 17.17 -8.42
CA ASN A 50 -1.54 18.15 -8.38
C ASN A 50 -2.89 17.54 -8.79
N ASP A 51 -3.11 16.28 -8.40
CA ASP A 51 -4.34 15.57 -8.69
C ASP A 51 -5.52 16.30 -8.02
N PHE A 52 -6.67 16.33 -8.69
CA PHE A 52 -7.84 17.14 -8.29
C PHE A 52 -7.59 18.65 -8.16
N GLY A 53 -6.41 19.15 -8.56
CA GLY A 53 -6.03 20.55 -8.43
C GLY A 53 -5.83 20.99 -6.98
N VAL A 54 -5.34 20.09 -6.12
CA VAL A 54 -5.14 20.31 -4.68
C VAL A 54 -4.08 21.37 -4.37
N MET A 55 -3.26 21.78 -5.33
CA MET A 55 -2.28 22.85 -5.14
C MET A 55 -2.80 24.18 -5.70
N ARG A 56 -2.85 25.20 -4.84
CA ARG A 56 -3.09 26.60 -5.23
C ARG A 56 -1.79 27.38 -5.24
N TYR A 57 -1.66 28.31 -6.19
CA TYR A 57 -0.55 29.25 -6.26
C TYR A 57 -1.06 30.66 -5.93
N GLN A 58 -0.39 31.32 -5.00
CA GLN A 58 -0.65 32.71 -4.65
C GLN A 58 0.68 33.42 -4.43
N ASN A 59 0.96 34.47 -5.22
CA ASN A 59 2.21 35.26 -5.14
C ASN A 59 3.49 34.38 -5.12
N ASP A 60 3.62 33.48 -6.10
CA ASP A 60 4.71 32.48 -6.22
C ASP A 60 4.86 31.48 -5.05
N LYS A 61 3.97 31.53 -4.06
CA LYS A 61 3.88 30.55 -2.99
C LYS A 61 2.82 29.51 -3.33
N MET A 62 3.12 28.28 -2.95
CA MET A 62 2.30 27.10 -3.19
C MET A 62 1.65 26.64 -1.89
N PHE A 63 0.35 26.42 -1.92
CA PHE A 63 -0.50 26.07 -0.77
C PHE A 63 -1.36 24.85 -1.09
N LEU A 64 -1.67 24.06 -0.05
CA LEU A 64 -2.65 22.99 -0.14
C LEU A 64 -4.06 23.57 -0.06
N ASP A 65 -4.92 23.12 -0.96
CA ASP A 65 -6.35 23.39 -0.99
C ASP A 65 -7.09 22.27 -0.29
N GLU A 66 -7.36 22.45 1.01
CA GLU A 66 -7.94 21.42 1.87
C GLU A 66 -9.29 20.91 1.36
N GLU A 67 -10.15 21.80 0.85
CA GLU A 67 -11.45 21.42 0.30
C GLU A 67 -11.30 20.44 -0.88
N LYS A 68 -10.36 20.73 -1.79
CA LYS A 68 -10.10 19.84 -2.92
C LYS A 68 -9.35 18.58 -2.49
N PHE A 69 -8.53 18.64 -1.46
CA PHE A 69 -7.88 17.48 -0.88
C PHE A 69 -8.91 16.50 -0.31
N TRP A 70 -9.83 16.98 0.51
CA TRP A 70 -10.91 16.15 1.05
C TRP A 70 -11.82 15.60 -0.05
N ARG A 71 -12.10 16.40 -1.09
CA ARG A 71 -12.80 15.91 -2.28
C ARG A 71 -12.03 14.79 -3.01
N TRP A 72 -10.71 14.84 -3.03
CA TRP A 72 -9.87 13.76 -3.56
C TRP A 72 -9.92 12.52 -2.66
N VAL A 73 -9.92 12.71 -1.33
CA VAL A 73 -10.09 11.61 -0.37
C VAL A 73 -11.40 10.87 -0.64
N ASP A 74 -12.53 11.61 -0.65
CA ASP A 74 -13.87 11.05 -0.85
C ASP A 74 -14.05 10.34 -2.19
N LYS A 75 -13.57 10.97 -3.27
CA LYS A 75 -13.88 10.52 -4.64
C LYS A 75 -12.84 9.57 -5.21
N LYS A 76 -11.65 9.50 -4.61
CA LYS A 76 -10.55 8.72 -5.16
C LYS A 76 -9.84 7.87 -4.12
N LEU A 77 -9.38 8.40 -3.00
CA LEU A 77 -8.62 7.59 -2.04
C LEU A 77 -9.49 6.47 -1.46
N ILE A 78 -10.60 6.82 -0.82
CA ILE A 78 -11.45 5.86 -0.12
C ILE A 78 -12.07 4.84 -1.08
N PRO A 79 -12.67 5.23 -2.22
CA PRO A 79 -13.26 4.26 -3.14
C PRO A 79 -12.25 3.30 -3.78
N ASN A 80 -10.97 3.69 -3.86
CA ASN A 80 -9.90 2.83 -4.39
C ASN A 80 -9.09 2.13 -3.28
N THR A 81 -9.53 2.23 -2.02
CA THR A 81 -8.90 1.53 -0.90
C THR A 81 -9.72 0.28 -0.57
N ILE A 82 -9.06 -0.87 -0.54
CA ILE A 82 -9.69 -2.14 -0.16
C ILE A 82 -9.25 -2.49 1.25
N THR A 83 -10.19 -2.48 2.19
CA THR A 83 -9.97 -2.98 3.55
C THR A 83 -10.27 -4.47 3.61
N VAL A 84 -9.33 -5.24 4.14
CA VAL A 84 -9.49 -6.68 4.33
C VAL A 84 -9.44 -7.00 5.82
N SER A 85 -10.41 -7.77 6.30
CA SER A 85 -10.43 -8.24 7.69
C SER A 85 -9.57 -9.49 7.88
N LEU A 86 -8.78 -9.51 8.95
CA LEU A 86 -8.12 -10.74 9.43
C LEU A 86 -9.12 -11.78 9.96
N GLY A 87 -10.39 -11.43 10.10
CA GLY A 87 -11.46 -12.40 10.40
C GLY A 87 -11.95 -13.18 9.18
N ASP A 88 -11.56 -12.79 7.96
CA ASP A 88 -11.88 -13.55 6.76
C ASP A 88 -11.07 -14.86 6.76
N GLU A 89 -11.76 -15.99 6.78
CA GLU A 89 -11.16 -17.32 6.88
C GLU A 89 -10.10 -17.55 5.79
N ASP A 90 -10.34 -17.04 4.59
CA ASP A 90 -9.41 -17.26 3.49
C ASP A 90 -8.13 -16.43 3.64
N VAL A 91 -8.22 -15.27 4.27
CA VAL A 91 -7.06 -14.43 4.59
C VAL A 91 -6.19 -15.10 5.62
N VAL A 92 -6.83 -15.64 6.67
CA VAL A 92 -6.13 -16.41 7.70
C VAL A 92 -5.47 -17.64 7.09
N ARG A 93 -6.19 -18.40 6.26
CA ARG A 93 -5.63 -19.56 5.55
C ARG A 93 -4.42 -19.18 4.70
N LEU A 94 -4.49 -18.06 3.98
CA LEU A 94 -3.39 -17.61 3.13
C LEU A 94 -2.19 -17.13 3.95
N LEU A 95 -2.41 -16.45 5.07
CA LEU A 95 -1.35 -16.09 6.01
C LEU A 95 -0.68 -17.33 6.59
N ILE A 96 -1.46 -18.31 7.04
CA ILE A 96 -0.93 -19.61 7.53
C ILE A 96 -0.13 -20.29 6.43
N PHE A 97 -0.62 -20.30 5.19
CA PHE A 97 0.10 -20.85 4.05
C PHE A 97 1.43 -20.15 3.81
N CYS A 98 1.48 -18.82 3.82
CA CYS A 98 2.70 -18.05 3.66
C CYS A 98 3.71 -18.32 4.80
N ILE A 99 3.24 -18.49 6.03
CA ILE A 99 4.08 -18.86 7.18
C ILE A 99 4.62 -20.28 7.01
N GLU A 100 3.76 -21.24 6.70
CA GLU A 100 4.12 -22.66 6.58
C GLU A 100 5.10 -22.89 5.44
N ILE A 101 4.88 -22.30 4.27
CA ILE A 101 5.80 -22.47 3.14
C ILE A 101 7.17 -21.86 3.46
N THR A 102 7.19 -20.72 4.15
CA THR A 102 8.41 -20.09 4.64
C THR A 102 9.12 -21.01 5.63
N TYR A 103 8.39 -21.55 6.62
CA TYR A 103 8.92 -22.50 7.58
C TYR A 103 9.51 -23.75 6.91
N GLN A 104 8.80 -24.36 5.97
CA GLN A 104 9.27 -25.54 5.23
C GLN A 104 10.49 -25.26 4.34
N MET A 105 10.57 -24.05 3.75
CA MET A 105 11.76 -23.61 3.02
C MET A 105 13.01 -23.54 3.90
N PHE A 106 12.87 -23.11 5.14
CA PHE A 106 13.99 -23.00 6.08
C PHE A 106 14.27 -24.29 6.87
N GLY A 107 13.24 -25.10 7.15
CA GLY A 107 13.35 -26.40 7.82
C GLY A 107 13.90 -27.52 6.93
N GLY A 108 14.18 -27.25 5.65
CA GLY A 108 14.70 -28.22 4.70
C GLY A 108 13.65 -29.17 4.13
N GLY A 109 12.36 -28.91 4.36
CA GLY A 109 11.24 -29.73 3.89
C GLY A 109 10.98 -29.60 2.39
N THR A 110 11.22 -28.43 1.79
CA THR A 110 11.14 -28.25 0.33
C THR A 110 12.52 -28.42 -0.33
N LYS A 111 12.81 -29.63 -0.86
CA LYS A 111 13.92 -29.85 -1.80
C LYS A 111 13.57 -29.18 -3.14
N ALA A 112 14.11 -28.00 -3.40
CA ALA A 112 13.88 -27.27 -4.64
C ALA A 112 14.28 -28.09 -5.88
N THR A 113 13.37 -28.18 -6.86
CA THR A 113 13.63 -28.74 -8.18
C THR A 113 14.68 -27.90 -8.92
N ILE A 114 15.52 -28.59 -9.70
CA ILE A 114 16.73 -28.09 -10.37
C ILE A 114 16.48 -26.82 -11.22
N THR A 115 15.25 -26.60 -11.67
CA THR A 115 14.82 -25.40 -12.42
C THR A 115 14.92 -24.10 -11.62
N GLN A 116 14.73 -24.13 -10.29
CA GLN A 116 14.87 -22.95 -9.41
C GLN A 116 16.33 -22.60 -9.08
N LYS A 117 17.29 -23.48 -9.43
CA LYS A 117 18.71 -23.24 -9.22
C LYS A 117 19.28 -22.21 -10.21
N GLY A 118 18.70 -22.09 -11.41
CA GLY A 118 19.13 -21.15 -12.44
C GLY A 118 18.89 -19.66 -12.11
N PHE A 119 17.81 -19.34 -11.38
CA PHE A 119 17.48 -17.97 -10.98
C PHE A 119 18.22 -17.47 -9.73
N ARG A 120 18.93 -18.35 -9.00
CA ARG A 120 19.58 -18.06 -7.71
C ARG A 120 21.04 -17.58 -7.80
N GLN A 121 21.56 -17.26 -8.99
CA GLN A 121 22.85 -16.55 -9.07
C GLN A 121 22.80 -15.13 -8.46
N ARG A 122 21.61 -14.57 -8.21
CA ARG A 122 21.44 -13.41 -7.33
C ARG A 122 21.15 -13.91 -5.91
N ARG A 123 22.04 -13.62 -4.95
CA ARG A 123 21.78 -13.79 -3.51
C ARG A 123 20.53 -12.99 -3.13
N ARG A 124 19.36 -13.62 -3.11
CA ARG A 124 18.15 -13.04 -2.51
C ARG A 124 18.36 -12.95 -1.00
N THR A 125 18.19 -11.77 -0.41
CA THR A 125 18.25 -11.59 1.04
C THR A 125 17.02 -12.23 1.68
N PHE A 126 17.13 -12.65 2.95
CA PHE A 126 16.04 -13.23 3.73
C PHE A 126 14.75 -12.39 3.65
N GLU A 127 14.89 -11.07 3.78
CA GLU A 127 13.80 -10.11 3.64
C GLU A 127 13.12 -10.20 2.27
N SER A 128 13.87 -10.34 1.18
CA SER A 128 13.27 -10.46 -0.17
C SER A 128 12.43 -11.73 -0.34
N ILE A 129 12.77 -12.84 0.30
CA ILE A 129 12.00 -14.09 0.22
C ILE A 129 10.69 -13.93 0.99
N LEU A 130 10.74 -13.35 2.19
CA LEU A 130 9.56 -13.05 2.99
C LEU A 130 8.65 -12.05 2.29
N VAL A 131 9.21 -10.95 1.78
CA VAL A 131 8.47 -9.94 1.01
C VAL A 131 7.83 -10.56 -0.22
N ASP A 132 8.52 -11.41 -0.98
CA ASP A 132 7.91 -12.08 -2.14
C ASP A 132 6.71 -12.97 -1.76
N GLN A 133 6.76 -13.67 -0.61
CA GLN A 133 5.63 -14.49 -0.16
C GLN A 133 4.47 -13.63 0.37
N PHE A 134 4.76 -12.57 1.13
CA PHE A 134 3.75 -11.80 1.85
C PHE A 134 3.24 -10.56 1.11
N VAL A 135 4.02 -9.98 0.20
CA VAL A 135 3.62 -8.81 -0.59
C VAL A 135 3.20 -9.24 -1.99
N GLY A 136 3.98 -10.13 -2.62
CA GLY A 136 3.65 -10.64 -3.96
C GLY A 136 2.39 -11.51 -3.95
N LYS A 137 2.47 -12.70 -3.34
CA LYS A 137 1.39 -13.70 -3.43
C LYS A 137 0.11 -13.29 -2.71
N LEU A 138 0.23 -12.71 -1.52
CA LEU A 138 -0.93 -12.21 -0.76
C LEU A 138 -1.63 -11.10 -1.54
N GLY A 139 -0.88 -10.12 -2.06
CA GLY A 139 -1.42 -9.05 -2.90
C GLY A 139 -2.10 -9.57 -4.17
N GLU A 140 -1.44 -10.48 -4.90
CA GLU A 140 -1.98 -11.08 -6.12
C GLU A 140 -3.28 -11.84 -5.87
N ILE A 141 -3.34 -12.65 -4.81
CA ILE A 141 -4.56 -13.40 -4.46
C ILE A 141 -5.67 -12.46 -4.01
N PHE A 142 -5.34 -11.38 -3.28
CA PHE A 142 -6.32 -10.37 -2.91
C PHE A 142 -6.92 -9.67 -4.13
N VAL A 143 -6.08 -9.23 -5.06
CA VAL A 143 -6.53 -8.60 -6.31
C VAL A 143 -7.36 -9.59 -7.13
N LYS A 144 -6.92 -10.84 -7.27
CA LYS A 144 -7.67 -11.91 -7.93
C LYS A 144 -9.08 -12.04 -7.36
N LYS A 145 -9.21 -12.19 -6.04
CA LYS A 145 -10.50 -12.35 -5.36
C LYS A 145 -11.39 -11.13 -5.48
N PHE A 146 -10.82 -9.93 -5.35
CA PHE A 146 -11.56 -8.70 -5.56
C PHE A 146 -12.14 -8.64 -6.98
N LEU A 147 -11.36 -9.02 -7.99
CA LEU A 147 -11.79 -9.04 -9.39
C LEU A 147 -12.87 -10.11 -9.63
N GLU A 148 -12.67 -11.32 -9.10
CA GLU A 148 -13.64 -12.42 -9.20
C GLU A 148 -14.98 -12.05 -8.55
N LYS A 149 -14.95 -11.43 -7.35
CA LYS A 149 -16.15 -11.05 -6.59
C LYS A 149 -16.93 -9.91 -7.24
N ASN A 150 -16.25 -8.89 -7.77
CA ASN A 150 -16.90 -7.67 -8.24
C ASN A 150 -17.18 -7.66 -9.75
N TYR A 151 -16.44 -8.45 -10.54
CA TYR A 151 -16.50 -8.38 -12.00
C TYR A 151 -16.81 -9.72 -12.67
N SER A 152 -17.10 -10.79 -11.90
CA SER A 152 -17.31 -12.16 -12.42
C SER A 152 -16.16 -12.63 -13.35
N ALA A 153 -14.98 -12.03 -13.20
CA ALA A 153 -13.83 -12.29 -14.03
C ALA A 153 -13.07 -13.48 -13.44
N ARG A 154 -12.90 -14.57 -14.19
CA ARG A 154 -12.05 -15.68 -13.75
C ARG A 154 -10.59 -15.30 -14.02
N VAL A 155 -9.84 -15.07 -12.95
CA VAL A 155 -8.44 -14.62 -13.05
C VAL A 155 -7.54 -15.81 -12.74
N GLU A 156 -6.78 -16.28 -13.73
CA GLU A 156 -5.71 -17.25 -13.51
C GLU A 156 -4.44 -16.48 -13.10
N LEU A 157 -3.80 -16.95 -12.03
CA LEU A 157 -2.51 -16.41 -11.57
C LEU A 157 -1.43 -17.33 -12.14
N ASP A 158 -0.39 -16.75 -12.75
CA ASP A 158 0.79 -17.47 -13.29
C ASP A 158 1.71 -18.02 -12.19
#